data_AF-A0A7S0UI79-F1
#
_entry.id   AF-A0A7S0UI79-F1
#
_cell.length_a   1.000
_cell.length_b   1.000
_cell.length_c   1.000
_cell.angle_alpha   90.00
_cell.angle_beta   90.00
_cell.angle_gamma   90.00
#
_symmetry.space_group_name_H-M   'P 1'
#
loop_
_entity.id
_entity.type
_entity.pdbx_description
1 polymer ?
#
loop_
_entity_poly.entity_id
_entity_poly.type
_entity_poly.pdbx_seq_one_letter_code
_entity_poly.pdbx_strand_id
1 'polypeptide(L)'
;EGGELPGFKVSVEIGRLRHSTPGVGLISPPPHHDIYSIEDLAQLIYDLKCANPGARISVKLVSEVGVGVIAAGVAKAKADHILISGHDGGTGAAQWGGIKST
;
A
#
# COMPACT_ATOMS: atom_id res chain seq x y z
N GLU A 1 3.62 2.41 8.06
CA GLU A 1 3.53 1.03 8.60
C GLU A 1 2.75 0.15 7.63
N GLY A 2 2.81 -1.18 7.80
CA GLY A 2 2.03 -2.12 6.99
C GLY A 2 0.62 -2.35 7.55
N GLY A 3 -0.23 -3.04 6.78
CA GLY A 3 -1.57 -3.40 7.24
C GLY A 3 -1.56 -4.48 8.34
N GLU A 4 -2.54 -4.41 9.23
CA GLU A 4 -2.73 -5.38 10.32
C GLU A 4 -4.06 -6.13 10.18
N LEU A 5 -4.03 -7.45 10.40
CA LEU A 5 -5.22 -8.28 10.55
C LEU A 5 -5.06 -9.22 11.75
N PRO A 6 -5.77 -8.97 12.87
CA PRO A 6 -5.71 -9.82 14.06
C PRO A 6 -6.06 -11.28 13.76
N GLY A 7 -5.36 -12.22 14.41
CA GLY A 7 -5.46 -13.66 14.11
C GLY A 7 -6.87 -14.23 14.27
N PHE A 8 -7.63 -13.76 15.25
CA PHE A 8 -9.03 -14.18 15.45
C PHE A 8 -9.97 -13.74 14.30
N LYS A 9 -9.55 -12.77 13.47
CA LYS A 9 -10.26 -12.40 12.23
C LYS A 9 -9.79 -13.20 11.02
N VAL A 10 -8.71 -13.98 11.14
CA VAL A 10 -8.17 -14.83 10.06
C VAL A 10 -8.90 -16.17 10.08
N SER A 11 -10.11 -16.17 9.51
CA SER A 11 -10.91 -17.38 9.31
C SER A 11 -10.22 -18.38 8.38
N VAL A 12 -10.74 -19.61 8.30
CA VAL A 12 -10.27 -20.62 7.33
C VAL A 12 -10.32 -20.10 5.90
N GLU A 13 -11.39 -19.38 5.54
CA GLU A 13 -11.54 -18.77 4.22
C GLU A 13 -10.47 -17.68 3.96
N ILE A 14 -10.22 -16.81 4.94
CA ILE A 14 -9.21 -15.74 4.83
C ILE A 14 -7.81 -16.33 4.73
N GLY A 15 -7.49 -17.32 5.58
CA GLY A 15 -6.21 -18.03 5.53
C GLY A 15 -5.98 -18.68 4.16
N ARG A 16 -7.00 -19.37 3.62
CA ARG A 16 -6.94 -19.94 2.27
C ARG A 16 -6.72 -18.88 1.19
N LEU A 17 -7.48 -17.77 1.23
CA LEU A 17 -7.38 -16.70 0.22
C LEU A 17 -6.03 -15.99 0.24
N ARG A 18 -5.42 -15.84 1.43
CA ARG A 18 -4.14 -15.16 1.61
C ARG A 18 -2.94 -16.10 1.65
N HIS A 19 -3.15 -17.39 1.40
CA HIS A 19 -2.13 -18.44 1.52
C HIS A 19 -1.41 -18.40 2.87
N SER A 20 -2.16 -18.16 3.96
CA SER A 20 -1.66 -18.04 5.33
C SER A 20 -2.34 -19.04 6.28
N THR A 21 -1.81 -19.16 7.49
CA THR A 21 -2.32 -20.06 8.51
C THR A 21 -3.56 -19.47 9.20
N PRO A 22 -4.72 -20.17 9.20
CA PRO A 22 -5.91 -19.71 9.93
C PRO A 22 -5.62 -19.48 11.42
N GLY A 23 -6.19 -18.42 12.00
CA GLY A 23 -5.99 -18.04 13.40
C GLY A 23 -4.67 -17.30 13.70
N VAL A 24 -3.72 -17.26 12.77
CA VAL A 24 -2.45 -16.53 12.93
C VAL A 24 -2.60 -15.10 12.45
N GLY A 25 -2.17 -14.13 13.27
CA GLY A 25 -2.22 -12.71 12.92
C GLY A 25 -1.33 -12.38 11.72
N LEU A 26 -1.80 -11.47 10.86
CA LEU A 26 -1.07 -11.02 9.68
C LEU A 26 -0.66 -9.56 9.87
N ILE A 27 0.65 -9.33 9.87
CA ILE A 27 1.25 -8.00 9.85
C ILE A 27 2.01 -7.90 8.53
N SER A 28 1.58 -6.99 7.65
CA SER A 28 2.28 -6.77 6.39
C SER A 28 3.61 -6.04 6.65
N PRO A 29 4.66 -6.34 5.89
CA PRO A 29 5.89 -5.55 5.91
C PRO A 29 5.60 -4.05 5.64
N PRO A 30 6.29 -3.11 6.31
CA PRO A 30 6.07 -1.69 6.06
C PRO A 30 6.44 -1.22 4.65
N PRO A 31 7.60 -1.59 4.06
CA PRO A 31 7.90 -1.27 2.67
C PRO A 31 7.41 -2.39 1.75
N HIS A 32 7.08 -2.02 0.52
CA HIS A 32 7.01 -3.02 -0.55
C HIS A 32 8.45 -3.44 -0.88
N HIS A 33 8.75 -4.74 -0.85
CA HIS A 33 10.13 -5.25 -1.00
C HIS A 33 10.69 -5.16 -2.42
N ASP A 34 9.94 -4.59 -3.36
CA ASP A 34 10.36 -4.30 -4.73
C ASP A 34 10.29 -2.79 -5.05
N ILE A 35 10.08 -1.92 -4.06
CA ILE A 35 10.10 -0.46 -4.22
C ILE A 35 11.05 0.12 -3.17
N TYR A 36 12.30 0.35 -3.56
CA TYR A 36 13.29 1.05 -2.75
C TYR A 36 13.68 2.41 -3.34
N SER A 37 13.32 2.67 -4.60
CA SER A 37 13.50 3.96 -5.27
C SER A 37 12.33 4.31 -6.20
N ILE A 38 12.39 5.49 -6.83
CA ILE A 38 11.36 5.90 -7.80
C ILE A 38 11.42 5.10 -9.10
N GLU A 39 12.61 4.63 -9.47
CA GLU A 39 12.83 3.76 -10.63
C GLU A 39 12.20 2.38 -10.40
N ASP A 40 12.31 1.85 -9.18
CA ASP A 40 11.67 0.60 -8.80
C ASP A 40 10.14 0.69 -8.89
N LEU A 41 9.57 1.80 -8.42
CA LEU A 41 8.14 2.06 -8.61
C LEU A 41 7.75 2.12 -10.09
N ALA A 42 8.58 2.72 -10.94
CA ALA A 42 8.35 2.74 -12.38
C ALA A 42 8.38 1.33 -12.98
N GLN A 43 9.27 0.46 -12.49
CA GLN A 43 9.32 -0.94 -12.90
C GLN A 43 8.05 -1.68 -12.48
N LEU A 44 7.59 -1.52 -11.24
CA LEU A 44 6.33 -2.13 -10.81
C LEU A 44 5.12 -1.64 -11.63
N ILE A 45 5.05 -0.34 -11.93
CA ILE A 45 4.00 0.21 -12.80
C ILE A 45 4.07 -0.41 -14.21
N TYR A 46 5.27 -0.57 -14.75
CA TYR A 46 5.48 -1.23 -16.03
C TYR A 46 4.99 -2.68 -15.99
N ASP A 47 5.38 -3.44 -14.97
CA ASP A 47 4.99 -4.85 -14.82
C ASP A 47 3.47 -5.00 -14.71
N LEU A 48 2.80 -4.12 -13.95
CA LEU A 48 1.33 -4.11 -13.84
C LEU A 48 0.64 -3.80 -15.17
N LYS A 49 1.16 -2.86 -15.96
CA LYS A 49 0.63 -2.54 -17.30
C LYS A 49 0.91 -3.64 -18.31
N CYS A 50 2.02 -4.35 -18.19
CA CYS A 50 2.30 -5.54 -19.00
C CYS A 50 1.36 -6.70 -18.65
N ALA A 51 1.08 -6.91 -17.36
CA ALA A 51 0.17 -7.96 -16.90
C ALA A 51 -1.29 -7.67 -17.27
N ASN A 52 -1.70 -6.39 -17.25
CA ASN A 52 -3.04 -5.98 -17.66
C ASN A 52 -3.02 -4.63 -18.42
N PRO A 53 -2.93 -4.67 -19.76
CA PRO A 53 -2.84 -3.46 -20.59
C PRO A 53 -4.07 -2.56 -20.55
N GLY A 54 -5.23 -3.08 -20.14
CA GLY A 54 -6.47 -2.31 -20.02
C GLY A 54 -6.65 -1.62 -18.66
N ALA A 55 -5.80 -1.93 -17.68
CA ALA A 55 -5.88 -1.36 -16.35
C ALA A 55 -5.24 0.02 -16.27
N ARG A 56 -5.84 0.89 -15.46
CA ARG A 56 -5.21 2.13 -15.00
C ARG A 56 -4.53 1.88 -13.66
N ILE A 57 -3.34 2.42 -13.48
CA ILE A 57 -2.53 2.26 -12.27
C ILE A 57 -2.66 3.50 -11.39
N SER A 58 -3.05 3.29 -10.14
CA SER A 58 -3.14 4.34 -9.13
C SER A 58 -2.06 4.14 -8.08
N VAL A 59 -1.37 5.21 -7.71
CA VAL A 59 -0.46 5.23 -6.56
C VAL A 59 -1.10 6.03 -5.44
N LYS A 60 -1.30 5.40 -4.28
CA LYS A 60 -1.83 6.03 -3.08
C LYS A 60 -0.67 6.54 -2.23
N LEU A 61 -0.64 7.84 -1.98
CA LEU A 61 0.29 8.51 -1.10
C LEU A 61 -0.46 9.08 0.11
N VAL A 62 0.26 9.26 1.21
CA VAL A 62 -0.23 9.99 2.39
C VAL A 62 0.20 11.44 2.28
N SER A 63 -0.65 12.36 2.70
CA SER A 63 -0.36 13.79 2.72
C SER A 63 0.70 14.11 3.76
N GLU A 64 1.81 14.67 3.31
CA GLU A 64 2.91 15.14 4.14
C GLU A 64 3.62 16.29 3.41
N VAL A 65 4.35 17.15 4.15
CA VAL A 65 5.21 18.16 3.55
C VAL A 65 6.20 17.48 2.58
N GLY A 66 6.23 17.95 1.33
CA GLY A 66 7.08 17.37 0.29
C GLY A 66 6.40 16.31 -0.59
N VAL A 67 5.16 15.90 -0.30
CA VAL A 67 4.42 14.93 -1.13
C VAL A 67 4.29 15.36 -2.60
N GLY A 68 4.30 16.66 -2.90
CA GLY A 68 4.28 17.18 -4.27
C GLY A 68 5.50 16.78 -5.10
N VAL A 69 6.69 16.71 -4.50
CA VAL A 69 7.91 16.27 -5.19
C VAL A 69 7.83 14.77 -5.51
N ILE A 70 7.34 13.98 -4.55
CA ILE A 70 7.10 12.54 -4.75
C ILE A 70 6.05 12.33 -5.84
N ALA A 71 4.95 13.07 -5.81
CA ALA A 71 3.89 13.00 -6.82
C ALA A 71 4.40 13.32 -8.24
N ALA A 72 5.32 14.28 -8.39
CA ALA A 72 5.97 14.56 -9.67
C ALA A 72 6.79 13.36 -10.18
N GLY A 73 7.52 12.68 -9.28
CA GLY A 73 8.22 11.43 -9.59
C GLY A 73 7.26 10.32 -10.02
N VAL A 74 6.17 10.12 -9.27
CA VAL A 74 5.12 9.13 -9.56
C VAL A 74 4.47 9.37 -10.92
N ALA A 75 4.21 10.63 -11.28
CA ALA A 75 3.68 10.97 -12.61
C ALA A 75 4.69 10.62 -13.72
N LYS A 76 5.99 10.88 -13.51
CA LYS A 76 7.05 10.49 -14.45
C LYS A 76 7.20 8.97 -14.58
N ALA A 77 6.93 8.23 -13.49
CA ALA A 77 6.89 6.77 -13.45
C ALA A 77 5.66 6.15 -14.15
N LYS A 78 4.83 6.96 -14.83
CA LYS A 78 3.69 6.53 -15.66
C LYS A 78 2.47 6.01 -14.90
N ALA A 79 2.30 6.40 -13.63
CA ALA A 79 1.02 6.21 -12.94
C ALA A 79 -0.09 7.01 -13.64
N ASP A 80 -1.30 6.43 -13.72
CA ASP A 80 -2.46 7.08 -14.35
C ASP A 80 -3.24 7.94 -13.33
N HIS A 81 -3.16 7.58 -12.04
CA HIS A 81 -3.79 8.32 -10.95
C HIS A 81 -2.83 8.45 -9.77
N ILE A 82 -2.90 9.60 -9.08
CA ILE A 82 -2.24 9.84 -7.80
C ILE A 82 -3.32 10.17 -6.78
N LEU A 83 -3.48 9.32 -5.78
CA LEU A 83 -4.43 9.51 -4.69
C LEU A 83 -3.69 10.05 -3.47
N ILE A 84 -4.07 11.23 -2.99
CA ILE A 84 -3.55 11.82 -1.75
C ILE A 84 -4.53 11.54 -0.62
N SER A 85 -4.08 10.84 0.42
CA SER A 85 -4.88 10.55 1.62
C SER A 85 -4.44 11.44 2.78
N GLY A 86 -5.38 12.15 3.40
CA GLY A 86 -5.11 12.93 4.61
C GLY A 86 -4.91 12.05 5.86
N HIS A 87 -4.60 12.69 6.99
CA HIS A 87 -4.40 12.00 8.26
C HIS A 87 -5.69 11.42 8.87
N ASP A 88 -6.87 11.96 8.51
CA ASP A 88 -8.17 11.56 9.06
C ASP A 88 -8.76 10.26 8.46
N GLY A 89 -7.94 9.46 7.77
CA GLY A 89 -8.38 8.20 7.19
C GLY A 89 -8.76 7.17 8.26
N GLY A 90 -9.83 6.41 8.02
CA GLY A 90 -10.18 5.27 8.87
C GLY A 90 -9.25 4.07 8.69
N THR A 91 -9.16 3.23 9.71
CA THR A 91 -8.47 1.92 9.67
C THR A 91 -9.25 0.87 10.46
N GLY A 92 -9.20 -0.39 10.01
CA GLY A 92 -9.81 -1.51 10.73
C GLY A 92 -8.94 -2.05 11.88
N ALA A 93 -7.63 -1.77 11.85
CA ALA A 93 -6.65 -2.08 12.89
C ALA A 93 -5.37 -1.26 12.64
N ALA A 94 -4.86 -0.59 13.66
CA ALA A 94 -3.55 0.05 13.68
C ALA A 94 -3.13 0.34 15.13
N GLN A 95 -1.83 0.58 15.36
CA GLN A 95 -1.33 1.06 16.64
C GLN A 95 -1.87 2.46 16.94
N TRP A 96 -2.21 2.74 18.21
CA TRP A 96 -2.74 4.05 18.61
C TRP A 96 -1.80 5.20 18.27
N GLY A 97 -0.49 5.01 18.45
CA GLY A 97 0.53 6.00 18.10
C GLY A 97 0.57 6.32 16.60
N GLY A 98 0.21 5.37 15.74
CA GLY A 98 0.13 5.59 14.28
C GLY A 98 -1.14 6.32 13.83
N ILE A 99 -2.19 6.36 14.67
CA ILE A 99 -3.45 7.09 14.39
C ILE A 99 -3.39 8.50 14.99
N LYS A 100 -2.84 8.63 16.20
CA LYS A 100 -2.72 9.90 16.93
C LYS A 100 -1.26 10.19 17.21
N SER A 101 -0.54 10.58 16.17
CA SER A 101 0.71 11.32 16.32
C SER A 101 0.38 12.81 16.26
N THR A 102 0.54 13.49 17.39
CA THR A 102 0.46 14.96 17.51
C THR A 102 1.79 15.55 17.08
#